data_AF-A0A2A2Y227-F1
#
_entry.id   AF-A0A2A2Y227-F1
#
_cell.length_a   1.000
_cell.length_b   1.000
_cell.length_c   1.000
_cell.angle_alpha   90.00
_cell.angle_beta   90.00
_cell.angle_gamma   90.00
#
_symmetry.space_group_name_H-M   'P 1'
#
loop_
_entity.id
_entity.type
_entity.pdbx_description
1 polymer ?
#
loop_
_entity_poly.entity_id
_entity_poly.type
_entity_poly.pdbx_seq_one_letter_code
_entity_poly.pdbx_strand_id
1 'polypeptide(L)'
;MHENTAQRILYGRFISLAFGVFCLLMAVNELLGGLNLGFARIPPRWDPAVVTFPGALRAESWFLIAYAGLLFLPWRRITSAKVWTWLFVVLCVASLLFAFAMISEVMAKNYVAQAAGMKARIPVFQAVLLFLCLGQIPLELFSRKPELLD
;
A
#
# COMPACT_ATOMS: atom_id res chain seq x y z
N MET A 1 29.53 12.03 7.98
CA MET A 1 28.86 10.90 7.29
C MET A 1 27.67 10.33 8.06
N HIS A 2 27.74 10.15 9.39
CA HIS A 2 26.65 9.59 10.20
C HIS A 2 25.29 10.35 10.20
N GLU A 3 25.28 11.69 10.08
CA GLU A 3 24.03 12.47 10.10
C GLU A 3 23.14 12.25 8.87
N ASN A 4 23.75 12.09 7.68
CA ASN A 4 23.02 11.90 6.43
C ASN A 4 22.28 10.55 6.41
N THR A 5 22.90 9.49 6.92
CA THR A 5 22.29 8.16 7.00
C THR A 5 21.12 8.13 7.99
N ALA A 6 21.25 8.81 9.14
CA ALA A 6 20.16 8.93 10.11
C ALA A 6 18.95 9.71 9.56
N GLN A 7 19.19 10.80 8.83
CA GLN A 7 18.13 11.57 8.16
C GLN A 7 17.42 10.75 7.08
N ARG A 8 18.15 10.00 6.24
CA ARG A 8 17.58 9.13 5.21
C ARG A 8 16.64 8.07 5.79
N ILE A 9 17.01 7.48 6.93
CA ILE A 9 16.18 6.51 7.64
C ILE A 9 14.90 7.17 8.20
N LEU A 10 15.00 8.40 8.71
CA LEU A 10 13.82 9.16 9.17
C LEU A 10 12.86 9.50 8.02
N TYR A 11 13.38 9.96 6.88
CA TYR A 11 12.56 10.22 5.69
C TYR A 11 11.91 8.94 5.17
N GLY A 12 12.67 7.85 5.09
CA GLY A 12 12.16 6.54 4.71
C GLY A 12 11.00 6.11 5.61
N ARG A 13 11.18 6.28 6.93
CA ARG A 13 10.12 5.97 7.90
C ARG A 13 8.89 6.86 7.73
N PHE A 14 9.08 8.16 7.50
CA PHE A 14 7.98 9.08 7.26
C PHE A 14 7.19 8.69 6.01
N ILE A 15 7.87 8.30 4.93
CA ILE A 15 7.23 7.83 3.69
C ILE A 15 6.42 6.55 3.97
N SER A 16 6.98 5.57 4.69
CA SER A 16 6.27 4.34 5.06
C SER A 16 5.02 4.63 5.91
N LEU A 17 5.12 5.56 6.87
CA LEU A 17 3.98 5.96 7.70
C LEU A 17 2.92 6.72 6.89
N ALA A 18 3.32 7.67 6.06
CA ALA A 18 2.40 8.42 5.19
C ALA A 18 1.67 7.46 4.24
N PHE A 19 2.38 6.48 3.67
CA PHE A 19 1.79 5.45 2.84
C PHE A 19 0.85 4.52 3.62
N GLY A 20 1.20 4.14 4.85
CA GLY A 20 0.32 3.40 5.75
C GLY A 20 -0.97 4.16 6.08
N VAL A 21 -0.88 5.46 6.38
CA VAL A 21 -2.06 6.32 6.60
C VAL A 21 -2.92 6.39 5.34
N PHE A 22 -2.30 6.54 4.18
CA PHE A 22 -3.01 6.54 2.90
C PHE A 22 -3.77 5.22 2.67
N CYS A 23 -3.13 4.06 2.87
CA CYS A 23 -3.77 2.75 2.77
C CYS A 23 -4.95 2.60 3.75
N LEU A 24 -4.77 3.06 4.98
CA LEU A 24 -5.82 3.04 6.00
C LEU A 24 -7.02 3.92 5.62
N LEU A 25 -6.77 5.14 5.15
CA LEU A 25 -7.82 6.06 4.72
C LEU A 25 -8.59 5.50 3.52
N MET A 26 -7.91 4.89 2.56
CA MET A 26 -8.57 4.21 1.43
C MET A 26 -9.47 3.07 1.91
N ALA A 27 -8.96 2.20 2.78
CA ALA A 27 -9.71 1.06 3.29
C ALA A 27 -10.94 1.49 4.10
N VAL A 28 -10.81 2.53 4.93
CA VAL A 28 -11.91 3.08 5.71
C VAL A 28 -12.94 3.75 4.80
N ASN A 29 -12.50 4.48 3.77
CA ASN A 29 -13.41 5.09 2.78
C ASN A 29 -14.25 4.03 2.06
N GLU A 30 -13.65 2.90 1.68
CA GLU A 30 -14.34 1.76 1.06
C GLU A 30 -15.33 1.10 2.03
N LEU A 31 -14.91 0.80 3.26
CA LEU A 31 -15.75 0.13 4.26
C LEU A 31 -16.96 0.97 4.66
N LEU A 32 -16.82 2.30 4.67
CA LEU A 32 -17.89 3.24 5.01
C LEU A 32 -18.80 3.59 3.81
N GLY A 33 -18.46 3.15 2.59
CA GLY A 33 -19.22 3.49 1.38
C GLY A 33 -19.07 4.95 0.95
N GLY A 34 -17.92 5.57 1.27
CA GLY A 34 -17.58 6.97 1.00
C GLY A 34 -17.51 7.82 2.27
N LEU A 35 -16.49 8.67 2.35
CA LEU A 35 -16.29 9.63 3.44
C LEU A 35 -17.07 10.91 3.16
N ASN A 36 -17.94 11.27 4.11
CA ASN A 36 -18.69 12.52 4.07
C ASN A 36 -18.00 13.53 5.00
N LEU A 37 -17.18 14.42 4.45
CA LEU A 37 -16.39 15.39 5.22
C LEU A 37 -17.18 16.69 5.50
N GLY A 38 -18.50 16.66 5.37
CA GLY A 38 -19.39 17.82 5.55
C GLY A 38 -19.37 18.80 4.37
N PHE A 39 -18.19 19.22 3.91
CA PHE A 39 -18.01 20.13 2.77
C PHE A 39 -17.69 19.42 1.44
N ALA A 40 -17.23 18.17 1.50
CA ALA A 40 -16.92 17.35 0.33
C ALA A 40 -17.29 15.88 0.60
N ARG A 41 -17.95 15.25 -0.37
CA ARG A 41 -18.18 13.80 -0.36
C ARG A 41 -17.10 13.15 -1.19
N ILE A 42 -16.25 12.35 -0.56
CA ILE A 42 -15.30 11.49 -1.27
C ILE A 42 -16.05 10.21 -1.60
N PRO A 43 -16.38 9.96 -2.88
CA PRO A 43 -17.03 8.71 -3.24
C PRO A 43 -16.09 7.53 -2.94
N PRO A 44 -16.64 6.34 -2.66
CA PRO A 44 -15.82 5.13 -2.67
C PRO A 44 -15.20 4.96 -4.06
N ARG A 45 -14.00 4.40 -4.12
CA ARG A 45 -13.29 4.03 -5.35
C ARG A 45 -14.14 3.07 -6.18
N TRP A 46 -14.94 2.25 -5.51
CA TRP A 46 -15.87 1.31 -6.13
C TRP A 46 -17.30 1.60 -5.72
N ASP A 47 -18.19 1.77 -6.69
CA ASP A 47 -19.62 1.95 -6.41
C ASP A 47 -20.25 0.60 -6.01
N PRO A 48 -20.77 0.46 -4.77
CA PRO A 48 -21.36 -0.78 -4.29
C PRO A 48 -22.52 -1.30 -5.15
N ALA A 49 -23.19 -0.41 -5.89
CA ALA A 49 -24.32 -0.76 -6.75
C ALA A 49 -23.90 -1.46 -8.06
N VAL A 50 -22.62 -1.36 -8.43
CA VAL A 50 -22.10 -1.80 -9.74
C VAL A 50 -21.02 -2.87 -9.60
N VAL A 51 -20.59 -3.18 -8.37
CA VAL A 51 -19.52 -4.15 -8.13
C VAL A 51 -20.06 -5.57 -8.04
N THR A 52 -19.56 -6.41 -8.94
CA THR A 52 -19.93 -7.82 -9.09
C THR A 52 -19.48 -8.72 -7.94
N PHE A 53 -18.50 -8.30 -7.11
CA PHE A 53 -17.94 -9.12 -6.03
C PHE A 53 -17.70 -8.32 -4.72
N PRO A 54 -18.76 -7.98 -3.97
CA PRO A 54 -18.66 -7.17 -2.74
C PRO A 54 -17.80 -7.82 -1.64
N GLY A 55 -17.71 -9.16 -1.61
CA GLY A 55 -16.83 -9.88 -0.68
C GLY A 55 -15.34 -9.65 -0.94
N ALA A 56 -14.94 -9.55 -2.21
CA ALA A 56 -13.55 -9.31 -2.59
C ALA A 56 -13.10 -7.88 -2.21
N LEU A 57 -13.98 -6.88 -2.37
CA LEU A 57 -13.70 -5.50 -1.94
C LEU A 57 -13.49 -5.38 -0.43
N ARG A 58 -14.31 -6.09 0.36
CA ARG A 58 -14.12 -6.13 1.82
C ARG A 58 -12.81 -6.80 2.18
N ALA A 59 -12.45 -7.89 1.51
CA ALA A 59 -11.17 -8.56 1.72
C ALA A 59 -9.98 -7.65 1.37
N GLU A 60 -10.07 -6.90 0.27
CA GLU A 60 -9.07 -5.88 -0.11
C GLU A 60 -8.95 -4.80 0.98
N SER A 61 -10.06 -4.29 1.50
CA SER A 61 -10.07 -3.26 2.55
C SER A 61 -9.42 -3.78 3.84
N TRP A 62 -9.75 -5.00 4.27
CA TRP A 62 -9.11 -5.63 5.42
C TRP A 62 -7.62 -5.88 5.20
N PHE A 63 -7.23 -6.28 3.99
CA PHE A 63 -5.85 -6.43 3.60
C PHE A 63 -5.09 -5.10 3.69
N LEU A 64 -5.66 -4.00 3.19
CA LEU A 64 -5.07 -2.65 3.28
C LEU A 64 -4.90 -2.20 4.74
N ILE A 65 -5.86 -2.49 5.62
CA ILE A 65 -5.76 -2.22 7.07
C ILE A 65 -4.62 -3.04 7.69
N ALA A 66 -4.57 -4.35 7.41
CA ALA A 66 -3.51 -5.21 7.91
C ALA A 66 -2.13 -4.77 7.42
N TYR A 67 -2.03 -4.38 6.15
CA TYR A 67 -0.81 -3.87 5.54
C TYR A 67 -0.39 -2.52 6.15
N ALA A 68 -1.32 -1.59 6.37
CA ALA A 68 -1.05 -0.35 7.09
C ALA A 68 -0.54 -0.63 8.52
N GLY A 69 -1.12 -1.63 9.20
CA GLY A 69 -0.66 -2.10 10.50
C GLY A 69 0.81 -2.55 10.47
N LEU A 70 1.21 -3.33 9.45
CA LEU A 70 2.60 -3.73 9.25
C LEU A 70 3.53 -2.53 9.03
N LEU A 71 3.11 -1.53 8.27
CA LEU A 71 3.89 -0.31 8.04
C LEU A 71 4.04 0.53 9.32
N PHE A 72 3.03 0.54 10.19
CA PHE A 72 3.07 1.25 11.47
C PHE A 72 3.93 0.56 12.54
N LEU A 73 4.31 -0.71 12.36
CA LEU A 73 5.16 -1.41 13.32
C LEU A 73 6.49 -0.69 13.53
N PRO A 74 6.99 -0.58 14.77
CA PRO A 74 8.25 0.08 15.05
C PRO A 74 9.44 -0.84 14.72
N TRP A 75 9.70 -1.11 13.44
CA TRP A 75 10.68 -2.08 12.95
C TRP A 75 12.08 -1.95 13.57
N ARG A 76 12.55 -0.72 13.85
CA ARG A 76 13.83 -0.47 14.55
C ARG A 76 13.86 -0.91 16.02
N ARG A 77 12.71 -0.94 16.70
CA ARG A 77 12.61 -1.31 18.12
C ARG A 77 12.46 -2.82 18.33
N ILE A 78 12.28 -3.60 17.26
CA ILE A 78 12.12 -5.06 17.34
C ILE A 78 13.51 -5.68 17.53
N THR A 79 13.86 -5.99 18.77
CA THR A 79 15.15 -6.57 19.16
C THR A 79 15.27 -8.06 18.82
N SER A 80 14.16 -8.79 18.80
CA SER A 80 14.15 -10.22 18.48
C SER A 80 14.36 -10.46 16.98
N ALA A 81 15.48 -11.12 16.64
CA ALA A 81 15.81 -11.45 15.26
C ALA A 81 14.76 -12.35 14.59
N LYS A 82 14.25 -13.37 15.30
CA LYS A 82 13.23 -14.28 14.78
C LYS A 82 11.93 -13.55 14.45
N VAL A 83 11.45 -12.69 15.36
CA VAL A 83 10.20 -11.93 15.18
C VAL A 83 10.32 -10.95 14.02
N TRP A 84 11.43 -10.22 13.93
CA TRP A 84 11.65 -9.29 12.82
C TRP A 84 11.71 -10.02 11.47
N THR A 85 12.41 -11.15 11.37
CA THR A 85 12.50 -11.90 10.12
C THR A 85 11.13 -12.41 9.69
N TRP A 86 10.33 -12.91 10.64
CA TRP A 86 8.98 -13.37 10.35
C TRP A 86 8.08 -12.24 9.87
N LEU A 87 8.07 -11.11 10.59
CA LEU A 87 7.32 -9.92 10.18
C LEU A 87 7.80 -9.39 8.82
N PHE A 88 9.10 -9.38 8.56
CA PHE A 88 9.67 -8.94 7.29
C PHE A 88 9.23 -9.83 6.13
N VAL A 89 9.21 -11.15 6.33
CA VAL A 89 8.64 -12.10 5.36
C VAL A 89 7.16 -11.80 5.10
N VAL A 90 6.38 -11.53 6.16
CA VAL A 90 4.97 -11.12 6.01
C VAL A 90 4.85 -9.83 5.22
N LEU A 91 5.70 -8.82 5.48
CA LEU A 91 5.73 -7.57 4.73
C LEU A 91 6.05 -7.81 3.25
N CYS A 92 7.01 -8.68 2.94
CA CYS A 92 7.35 -9.03 1.55
C CYS A 92 6.17 -9.71 0.83
N VAL A 93 5.57 -10.72 1.46
CA VAL A 93 4.40 -11.43 0.90
C VAL A 93 3.23 -10.48 0.72
N ALA A 94 2.93 -9.65 1.73
CA ALA A 94 1.88 -8.65 1.63
C ALA A 94 2.17 -7.64 0.52
N SER A 95 3.41 -7.13 0.40
CA SER A 95 3.77 -6.20 -0.67
C SER A 95 3.64 -6.82 -2.07
N LEU A 96 3.93 -8.12 -2.20
CA LEU A 96 3.72 -8.86 -3.45
C LEU A 96 2.22 -9.03 -3.77
N LEU A 97 1.41 -9.39 -2.79
CA LEU A 97 -0.05 -9.49 -2.95
C LEU A 97 -0.68 -8.14 -3.33
N PHE A 98 -0.22 -7.05 -2.71
CA PHE A 98 -0.64 -5.70 -3.06
C PHE A 98 -0.28 -5.38 -4.51
N ALA A 99 0.96 -5.64 -4.93
CA ALA A 99 1.39 -5.42 -6.32
C ALA A 99 0.56 -6.25 -7.31
N PHE A 100 0.27 -7.50 -6.98
CA PHE A 100 -0.57 -8.38 -7.80
C PHE A 100 -2.01 -7.84 -7.92
N ALA A 101 -2.61 -7.37 -6.82
CA ALA A 101 -3.93 -6.76 -6.82
C ALA A 101 -3.98 -5.50 -7.72
N MET A 102 -2.96 -4.63 -7.62
CA MET A 102 -2.85 -3.43 -8.45
C MET A 102 -2.71 -3.77 -9.94
N ILE A 103 -1.87 -4.75 -10.30
CA ILE A 103 -1.72 -5.21 -11.69
C ILE A 103 -3.03 -5.80 -12.20
N SER A 104 -3.70 -6.63 -11.40
CA SER A 104 -4.97 -7.26 -11.76
C SER A 104 -6.06 -6.21 -12.01
N GLU A 105 -6.12 -5.15 -11.19
CA GLU A 105 -7.05 -4.04 -11.37
C GLU A 105 -6.76 -3.25 -12.66
N VAL A 106 -5.49 -2.96 -12.96
CA VAL A 106 -5.07 -2.34 -14.23
C VAL A 106 -5.51 -3.19 -15.42
N MET A 107 -5.26 -4.50 -15.35
CA MET A 107 -5.59 -5.44 -16.42
C MET A 107 -7.10 -5.54 -16.64
N ALA A 108 -7.88 -5.60 -15.56
CA ALA A 108 -9.35 -5.60 -15.64
C ALA A 108 -9.89 -4.32 -16.28
N LYS A 109 -9.39 -3.15 -15.87
CA LYS A 109 -9.77 -1.86 -16.49
C LYS A 109 -9.38 -1.78 -17.95
N ASN A 110 -8.21 -2.30 -18.31
CA ASN A 110 -7.75 -2.37 -19.70
C ASN A 110 -8.65 -3.28 -20.54
N TYR A 111 -9.02 -4.45 -20.03
CA TYR A 111 -9.92 -5.38 -20.71
C TYR A 111 -11.31 -4.77 -20.97
N VAL A 112 -11.90 -4.10 -19.97
CA VAL A 112 -13.19 -3.41 -20.12
C VAL A 112 -13.11 -2.25 -21.11
N ALA A 113 -12.03 -1.44 -21.06
CA ALA A 113 -11.84 -0.34 -22.01
C ALA A 113 -11.71 -0.84 -23.45
N GLN A 114 -10.96 -1.92 -23.66
CA GLN A 114 -10.83 -2.57 -24.98
C GLN A 114 -12.16 -3.13 -25.48
N ALA A 115 -12.95 -3.77 -24.61
CA ALA A 115 -14.29 -4.26 -24.95
C ALA A 115 -15.25 -3.12 -25.35
N ALA A 116 -15.05 -1.91 -24.80
CA ALA A 116 -15.79 -0.71 -25.15
C ALA A 116 -15.21 0.04 -26.38
N GLY A 117 -14.20 -0.50 -27.06
CA GLY A 117 -13.53 0.15 -28.20
C GLY A 117 -12.70 1.38 -27.84
N MET A 118 -12.43 1.59 -26.55
CA MET A 118 -11.73 2.75 -26.01
C MET A 118 -10.26 2.39 -25.69
N LYS A 119 -9.33 3.33 -25.91
CA LYS A 119 -7.96 3.17 -25.43
C LYS A 119 -7.91 3.30 -23.91
N ALA A 120 -7.35 2.30 -23.23
CA ALA A 120 -7.13 2.37 -21.80
C ALA A 120 -6.16 3.51 -21.46
N ARG A 121 -6.53 4.33 -20.47
CA ARG A 121 -5.65 5.40 -19.96
C ARG A 121 -4.50 4.78 -19.16
N ILE A 122 -3.31 5.35 -19.28
CA ILE A 122 -2.14 4.91 -18.51
C ILE A 122 -2.46 5.05 -17.02
N PRO A 123 -2.37 3.97 -16.22
CA PRO A 123 -2.76 3.97 -14.81
C PRO A 123 -1.62 4.51 -13.94
N VAL A 124 -1.20 5.75 -14.19
CA VAL A 124 -0.02 6.39 -13.56
C VAL A 124 -0.08 6.30 -12.04
N PHE A 125 -1.24 6.57 -11.45
CA PHE A 125 -1.42 6.49 -10.00
C PHE A 125 -1.20 5.09 -9.44
N GLN A 126 -1.69 4.05 -10.14
CA GLN A 126 -1.50 2.67 -9.72
C GLN A 126 -0.04 2.24 -9.82
N ALA A 127 0.67 2.70 -10.85
CA ALA A 127 2.11 2.47 -10.99
C ALA A 127 2.88 3.09 -9.83
N VAL A 128 2.57 4.34 -9.44
CA VAL A 128 3.19 5.00 -8.28
C VAL A 128 2.95 4.20 -6.99
N LEU A 129 1.72 3.75 -6.74
CA LEU A 129 1.40 2.93 -5.56
C LEU A 129 2.15 1.60 -5.55
N LEU A 130 2.32 0.97 -6.71
CA LEU A 130 3.10 -0.26 -6.85
C LEU A 130 4.57 -0.04 -6.49
N PHE A 131 5.19 1.05 -6.98
CA PHE A 131 6.56 1.39 -6.61
C PHE A 131 6.70 1.75 -5.13
N LEU A 132 5.76 2.52 -4.57
CA LEU A 132 5.75 2.83 -3.14
C LEU A 132 5.64 1.58 -2.28
N CYS A 133 4.77 0.63 -2.68
CA CYS A 133 4.59 -0.65 -2.01
C CYS A 133 5.85 -1.52 -2.07
N LEU A 134 6.42 -1.73 -3.25
CA LEU A 134 7.64 -2.52 -3.39
C LEU A 134 8.84 -1.85 -2.72
N GLY A 135 8.85 -0.52 -2.66
CA GLY A 135 9.86 0.27 -1.95
C GLY A 135 9.87 0.07 -0.43
N GLN A 136 8.78 -0.46 0.17
CA GLN A 136 8.75 -0.74 1.62
C GLN A 136 9.74 -1.85 2.02
N ILE A 137 9.99 -2.82 1.14
CA ILE A 137 10.92 -3.92 1.39
C ILE A 137 12.36 -3.41 1.60
N PRO A 138 12.98 -2.69 0.64
CA PRO A 138 14.32 -2.16 0.84
C PRO A 138 14.37 -1.10 1.94
N LEU A 139 13.32 -0.27 2.11
CA LEU A 139 13.26 0.72 3.19
C LEU A 139 13.43 0.08 4.57
N GLU A 140 12.67 -0.98 4.87
CA GLU A 140 12.74 -1.64 6.17
C GLU A 140 14.01 -2.48 6.33
N LEU A 141 14.53 -3.06 5.23
CA LEU A 141 15.81 -3.76 5.24
C LEU A 141 16.97 -2.81 5.59
N PHE A 142 17.05 -1.66 4.91
CA PHE A 142 18.07 -0.64 5.14
C PHE A 142 17.89 0.07 6.49
N SER A 143 16.66 0.18 7.00
CA SER A 143 16.45 0.70 8.35
C SER A 143 17.06 -0.19 9.44
N ARG A 144 17.22 -1.50 9.19
CA ARG A 144 17.86 -2.43 10.14
C ARG A 144 19.36 -2.59 9.88
N LYS A 145 19.76 -2.61 8.61
CA LYS A 145 21.14 -2.76 8.16
C LYS A 145 21.57 -1.52 7.37
N PRO A 146 21.82 -0.39 8.03
CA PRO A 146 22.25 0.83 7.35
C PRO A 146 23.60 0.66 6.64
N GLU A 147 24.41 -0.33 7.05
CA GLU A 147 25.67 -0.70 6.38
C GLU A 147 25.50 -1.17 4.93
N LEU A 148 24.29 -1.49 4.48
CA LEU A 148 24.00 -1.83 3.08
C LEU A 148 23.80 -0.59 2.18
N LEU A 149 23.81 0.62 2.76
CA LEU A 149 23.68 1.89 2.05
C LEU A 149 25.01 2.60 1.80
N ASP A 150 26.10 2.11 2.38
CA ASP A 150 27.48 2.58 2.17
C ASP A 150 28.11 1.88 0.96
#